data_AF-A0A482XJ72-F1
#
_entry.id   AF-A0A482XJ72-F1
#
_cell.length_a   1.000
_cell.length_b   1.000
_cell.length_c   1.000
_cell.angle_alpha   90.00
_cell.angle_beta   90.00
_cell.angle_gamma   90.00
#
_symmetry.space_group_name_H-M   'P 1'
#
loop_
_entity.id
_entity.type
_entity.pdbx_description
1 polymer ?
#
loop_
_entity_poly.entity_id
_entity_poly.type
_entity_poly.pdbx_seq_one_letter_code
_entity_poly.pdbx_strand_id
1 'polypeptide(L)'
;MPSESKPLLTAQTEKPNHYSYLKEFRVEQCPLFLQHKCTQHRPFTCFHWHFMNQRRRRPVRKRDGSFNYSADNYCTKYDETTGLCPEGDECPFLHRTAGDTERRYHLRYYKTCMCVHDTDARGFCAKNGPHCAFAHGNHDLRPPVYDIKEIQ
;
A
#
# COMPACT_ATOMS: atom_id res chain seq x y z
N MET A 1 36.42 2.41 -22.73
CA MET A 1 35.72 2.57 -21.44
C MET A 1 34.85 3.82 -21.52
N PRO A 2 33.54 3.74 -21.78
CA PRO A 2 32.65 4.84 -21.46
C PRO A 2 32.17 4.68 -20.02
N SER A 3 32.41 5.70 -19.21
CA SER A 3 31.90 5.83 -17.85
C SER A 3 30.39 6.03 -17.93
N GLU A 4 29.62 5.01 -17.54
CA GLU A 4 28.18 5.16 -17.34
C GLU A 4 27.94 6.02 -16.11
N SER A 5 27.54 7.26 -16.35
CA SER A 5 27.01 8.16 -15.34
C SER A 5 25.72 7.55 -14.75
N LYS A 6 25.81 6.99 -13.54
CA LYS A 6 24.65 6.60 -12.75
C LYS A 6 23.71 7.81 -12.64
N PRO A 7 22.42 7.69 -13.02
CA PRO A 7 21.49 8.78 -12.82
C PRO A 7 21.34 9.02 -11.32
N LEU A 8 21.71 10.23 -10.89
CA LEU A 8 21.41 10.74 -9.55
C LEU A 8 19.90 10.63 -9.36
N LEU A 9 19.47 9.70 -8.51
CA LEU A 9 18.09 9.55 -8.08
C LEU A 9 17.67 10.86 -7.40
N THR A 10 17.06 11.76 -8.17
CA THR A 10 16.41 12.93 -7.60
C THR A 10 15.32 12.41 -6.67
N ALA A 11 15.41 12.78 -5.39
CA ALA A 11 14.39 12.47 -4.40
C ALA A 11 13.13 13.25 -4.77
N GLN A 12 12.34 12.72 -5.72
CA GLN A 12 11.05 13.30 -6.06
C GLN A 12 10.16 13.23 -4.82
N THR A 13 9.69 14.40 -4.39
CA THR A 13 8.71 14.50 -3.32
C THR A 13 7.46 13.72 -3.70
N GLU A 14 6.99 12.86 -2.81
CA GLU A 14 5.76 12.07 -3.01
C GLU A 14 4.58 13.00 -3.33
N LYS A 15 3.75 12.61 -4.30
CA LYS A 15 2.54 13.39 -4.61
C LYS A 15 1.58 13.34 -3.41
N PRO A 16 0.87 14.43 -3.08
CA PRO A 16 0.00 14.47 -1.90
C PRO A 16 -1.03 13.33 -1.84
N ASN A 17 -1.66 13.01 -2.98
CA ASN A 17 -2.60 11.89 -3.08
C ASN A 17 -1.92 10.55 -2.78
N HIS A 18 -0.76 10.27 -3.37
CA HIS A 18 0.01 9.04 -3.13
C HIS A 18 0.43 8.93 -1.67
N TYR A 19 0.87 10.03 -1.08
CA TYR A 19 1.23 10.09 0.33
C TYR A 19 0.06 9.72 1.25
N SER A 20 -1.14 10.26 1.02
CA SER A 20 -2.33 9.89 1.79
C SER A 20 -2.64 8.39 1.72
N TYR A 21 -2.57 7.78 0.53
CA TYR A 21 -2.79 6.33 0.40
C TYR A 21 -1.71 5.50 1.10
N LEU A 22 -0.44 5.84 0.91
CA LEU A 22 0.68 5.16 1.56
C LEU A 22 0.58 5.26 3.09
N LYS A 23 0.19 6.43 3.61
CA LYS A 23 0.15 6.72 5.05
C LYS A 23 -1.11 6.20 5.74
N GLU A 24 -2.28 6.31 5.12
CA GLU A 24 -3.57 6.27 5.84
C GLU A 24 -4.55 5.23 5.29
N PHE A 25 -4.39 4.75 4.05
CA PHE A 25 -5.34 3.79 3.47
C PHE A 25 -5.38 2.50 4.28
N ARG A 26 -6.55 2.21 4.85
CA ARG A 26 -6.84 1.05 5.70
C ARG A 26 -5.97 0.95 6.94
N VAL A 27 -5.41 2.05 7.42
CA VAL A 27 -4.61 2.07 8.66
C VAL A 27 -5.50 2.29 9.89
N GLU A 28 -6.42 3.25 9.81
CA GLU A 28 -7.32 3.62 10.91
C GLU A 28 -8.72 3.00 10.76
N GLN A 29 -9.37 2.73 11.90
CA GLN A 29 -10.74 2.20 11.93
C GLN A 29 -11.74 3.26 11.51
N CYS A 30 -12.77 2.87 10.77
CA CYS A 30 -13.82 3.81 10.35
C CYS A 30 -14.69 4.20 11.57
N PRO A 31 -14.70 5.48 12.00
CA PRO A 31 -15.55 5.91 13.12
C PRO A 31 -17.05 5.86 12.77
N LEU A 32 -17.40 6.06 11.49
CA LEU A 32 -18.78 5.97 11.02
C LEU A 32 -19.29 4.54 11.01
N PHE A 33 -18.41 3.55 10.80
CA PHE A 33 -18.81 2.14 10.82
C PHE A 33 -19.17 1.68 12.23
N LEU A 34 -18.43 2.13 13.24
CA LEU A 34 -18.75 1.89 14.65
C LEU A 34 -20.13 2.44 15.06
N GLN A 35 -20.61 3.47 14.36
CA GLN A 35 -21.93 4.05 14.57
C GLN A 35 -23.00 3.49 13.62
N HIS A 36 -22.65 2.49 12.79
CA HIS A 36 -23.51 1.96 11.72
C HIS A 36 -23.95 3.01 10.68
N LYS A 37 -23.16 4.08 10.50
CA LYS A 37 -23.42 5.20 9.57
C LYS A 37 -22.53 5.21 8.33
N CYS A 38 -21.59 4.28 8.21
CA CYS A 38 -20.70 4.23 7.04
C CYS A 38 -21.48 3.78 5.78
N THR A 39 -21.65 4.69 4.83
CA THR A 39 -22.29 4.41 3.54
C THR A 39 -21.37 3.71 2.54
N GLN A 40 -20.07 3.62 2.83
CA GLN A 40 -19.04 2.98 2.00
C GLN A 40 -18.73 1.54 2.43
N HIS A 41 -19.61 0.90 3.20
CA HIS A 41 -19.48 -0.49 3.62
C HIS A 41 -19.88 -1.49 2.51
N ARG A 42 -20.91 -1.17 1.72
CA ARG A 42 -21.45 -2.03 0.64
C ARG A 42 -21.88 -1.16 -0.57
N PRO A 43 -21.13 -1.19 -1.69
CA PRO A 43 -19.85 -1.91 -1.88
C PRO A 43 -18.74 -1.34 -0.97
N PHE A 44 -17.80 -2.19 -0.56
CA PHE A 44 -16.73 -1.80 0.36
C PHE A 44 -15.71 -0.88 -0.32
N THR A 45 -15.97 0.41 -0.21
CA THR A 45 -15.21 1.52 -0.80
C THR A 45 -14.72 2.49 0.27
N CYS A 46 -14.80 2.09 1.55
CA CYS A 46 -14.32 2.92 2.63
C CYS A 46 -12.79 2.97 2.61
N PHE A 47 -12.25 4.16 2.86
CA PHE A 47 -10.82 4.38 2.98
C PHE A 47 -10.25 3.77 4.29
N HIS A 48 -11.09 3.65 5.31
CA HIS A 48 -10.78 3.09 6.62
C HIS A 48 -11.18 1.61 6.70
N TRP A 49 -10.60 0.87 7.64
CA TRP A 49 -10.97 -0.52 7.87
C TRP A 49 -12.22 -0.63 8.76
N HIS A 50 -13.02 -1.68 8.54
CA HIS A 50 -14.21 -2.00 9.33
C HIS A 50 -13.97 -3.19 10.25
N PHE A 51 -13.27 -4.20 9.74
CA PHE A 51 -12.89 -5.40 10.49
C PHE A 51 -11.36 -5.50 10.58
N MET A 52 -10.87 -6.15 11.63
CA MET A 52 -9.44 -6.19 11.93
C MET A 52 -8.61 -6.85 10.81
N ASN A 53 -9.15 -7.86 10.12
CA ASN A 53 -8.49 -8.46 8.95
C ASN A 53 -8.37 -7.54 7.73
N GLN A 54 -9.07 -6.40 7.72
CA GLN A 54 -8.92 -5.35 6.69
C GLN A 54 -7.89 -4.29 7.07
N ARG A 55 -7.42 -4.28 8.33
CA ARG A 55 -6.43 -3.32 8.81
C ARG A 55 -5.08 -3.60 8.16
N ARG A 56 -4.45 -2.54 7.67
CA ARG A 56 -3.12 -2.51 7.07
C ARG A 56 -2.16 -1.76 7.99
N ARG A 57 -0.96 -2.28 8.20
CA ARG A 57 0.12 -1.51 8.82
C ARG A 57 0.75 -0.54 7.82
N ARG A 58 1.04 0.68 8.27
CA ARG A 58 1.74 1.68 7.44
C ARG A 58 3.16 1.17 7.11
N PRO A 59 3.57 1.12 5.83
CA PRO A 59 4.94 0.82 5.45
C PRO A 59 5.83 2.02 5.75
N VAL A 60 6.97 1.76 6.36
CA VAL A 60 7.95 2.77 6.76
C VAL A 60 9.33 2.27 6.35
N ARG A 61 10.07 3.11 5.62
CA ARG A 61 11.52 2.94 5.46
C ARG A 61 12.21 3.61 6.64
N LYS A 62 12.91 2.83 7.44
CA LYS A 62 13.66 3.28 8.61
C LYS A 62 14.89 4.06 8.18
N ARG A 63 15.54 4.73 9.14
CA ARG A 63 16.76 5.54 8.89
C ARG A 63 17.93 4.69 8.39
N ASP A 64 17.99 3.42 8.78
CA ASP A 64 18.99 2.44 8.32
C ASP A 64 18.73 1.94 6.88
N GLY A 65 17.63 2.40 6.26
CA GLY A 65 17.24 2.04 4.90
C GLY A 65 16.40 0.76 4.78
N SER A 66 16.18 0.01 5.87
CA SER A 66 15.31 -1.16 5.90
C SER A 66 13.84 -0.81 6.06
N PHE A 67 12.93 -1.69 5.63
CA PHE A 67 11.50 -1.56 5.91
C PHE A 67 11.13 -2.07 7.31
N ASN A 68 10.03 -1.53 7.87
CA ASN A 68 9.44 -2.05 9.11
C ASN A 68 8.84 -3.45 8.95
N TYR A 69 8.34 -3.80 7.76
CA TYR A 69 8.00 -5.16 7.39
C TYR A 69 8.39 -5.43 5.94
N SER A 70 8.63 -6.70 5.59
CA SER A 70 9.02 -7.11 4.24
C SER A 70 7.94 -6.77 3.21
N ALA A 71 8.34 -6.37 2.00
CA ALA A 71 7.43 -6.22 0.88
C ALA A 71 6.99 -7.58 0.28
N ASP A 72 7.71 -8.67 0.59
CA ASP A 72 7.63 -9.93 -0.15
C ASP A 72 7.43 -11.18 0.71
N ASN A 73 8.05 -11.22 1.88
CA ASN A 73 8.01 -12.39 2.74
C ASN A 73 6.77 -12.34 3.62
N TYR A 74 5.79 -13.17 3.30
CA TYR A 74 4.55 -13.30 4.07
C TYR A 74 4.77 -13.95 5.44
N CYS A 75 4.08 -13.42 6.45
CA CYS A 75 4.03 -13.96 7.80
C CYS A 75 3.20 -15.24 7.81
N THR A 76 3.75 -16.31 8.39
CA THR A 76 3.04 -17.60 8.54
C THR A 76 2.18 -17.67 9.81
N LYS A 77 2.31 -16.70 10.71
CA LYS A 77 1.58 -16.64 11.99
C LYS A 77 0.39 -15.67 11.98
N TYR A 78 0.22 -14.91 10.90
CA TYR A 78 -0.91 -13.99 10.76
C TYR A 78 -2.17 -14.79 10.44
N ASP A 79 -3.20 -14.63 11.26
CA ASP A 79 -4.51 -15.22 11.00
C ASP A 79 -5.32 -14.30 10.09
N GLU A 80 -5.53 -14.73 8.85
CA GLU A 80 -6.24 -13.96 7.81
C GLU A 80 -7.75 -13.80 8.13
N THR A 81 -8.30 -14.65 8.99
CA THR A 81 -9.71 -14.58 9.39
C THR A 81 -9.91 -13.52 10.47
N THR A 82 -9.10 -13.56 11.53
CA THR A 82 -9.23 -12.63 12.67
C THR A 82 -8.48 -11.33 12.46
N GLY A 83 -7.44 -11.32 11.62
CA GLY A 83 -6.57 -10.18 11.39
C GLY A 83 -5.49 -9.96 12.44
N LEU A 84 -5.16 -11.00 13.21
CA LEU A 84 -4.25 -10.91 14.34
C LEU A 84 -2.91 -11.62 14.04
N CYS A 85 -1.83 -11.03 14.54
CA CYS A 85 -0.49 -11.62 14.55
C CYS A 85 0.04 -11.56 15.99
N PRO A 86 0.69 -12.63 16.50
CA PRO A 86 1.33 -12.61 17.81
C PRO A 86 2.38 -11.50 17.97
N GLU A 87 3.03 -11.11 16.87
CA GLU A 87 4.05 -10.05 16.82
C GLU A 87 3.45 -8.67 16.52
N GLY A 88 2.12 -8.59 16.30
CA GLY A 88 1.41 -7.33 16.12
C GLY A 88 2.00 -6.43 15.04
N ASP A 89 2.18 -5.15 15.39
CA ASP A 89 2.73 -4.16 14.47
C ASP A 89 4.24 -4.29 14.24
N GLU A 90 4.96 -4.93 15.16
CA GLU A 90 6.40 -5.16 15.09
C GLU A 90 6.80 -6.36 14.24
N CYS A 91 5.82 -7.12 13.71
CA CYS A 91 6.11 -8.27 12.86
C CYS A 91 6.91 -7.85 11.61
N PRO A 92 8.12 -8.40 11.36
CA PRO A 92 8.94 -7.99 10.23
C PRO A 92 8.47 -8.58 8.89
N PHE A 93 7.43 -9.41 8.90
CA PHE A 93 6.88 -10.09 7.74
C PHE A 93 5.58 -9.45 7.28
N LEU A 94 5.26 -9.62 6.00
CA LEU A 94 4.06 -9.11 5.36
C LEU A 94 2.80 -9.85 5.83
N HIS A 95 1.74 -9.15 6.23
CA HIS A 95 0.45 -9.79 6.55
C HIS A 95 -0.46 -9.84 5.33
N ARG A 96 -1.07 -11.01 5.06
CA ARG A 96 -2.08 -11.18 4.00
C ARG A 96 -3.44 -10.65 4.47
N THR A 97 -3.50 -9.34 4.64
CA THR A 97 -4.74 -8.60 4.95
C THR A 97 -5.78 -8.77 3.85
N ALA A 98 -7.05 -8.50 4.14
CA ALA A 98 -8.13 -8.58 3.17
C ALA A 98 -7.86 -7.70 1.94
N GLY A 99 -7.79 -8.31 0.76
CA GLY A 99 -7.40 -7.62 -0.47
C GLY A 99 -5.90 -7.33 -0.59
N ASP A 100 -5.05 -8.03 0.17
CA ASP A 100 -3.58 -7.97 0.13
C ASP A 100 -3.04 -6.54 0.22
N THR A 101 -3.67 -5.74 1.09
CA THR A 101 -3.45 -4.29 1.11
C THR A 101 -2.08 -3.89 1.61
N GLU A 102 -1.46 -4.63 2.55
CA GLU A 102 -0.08 -4.37 2.96
C GLU A 102 0.88 -4.43 1.78
N ARG A 103 0.75 -5.42 0.90
CA ARG A 103 1.61 -5.57 -0.29
C ARG A 103 1.31 -4.50 -1.32
N ARG A 104 0.04 -4.39 -1.72
CA ARG A 104 -0.39 -3.51 -2.82
C ARG A 104 -0.11 -2.04 -2.54
N TYR A 105 -0.20 -1.64 -1.27
CA TYR A 105 0.06 -0.28 -0.83
C TYR A 105 1.44 -0.13 -0.17
N HIS A 106 2.35 -1.08 -0.39
CA HIS A 106 3.72 -0.98 0.11
C HIS A 106 4.50 0.11 -0.64
N LEU A 107 5.49 0.73 0.01
CA LEU A 107 6.39 1.71 -0.62
C LEU A 107 7.11 1.16 -1.88
N ARG A 108 7.28 -0.17 -1.91
CA ARG A 108 7.90 -0.93 -2.99
C ARG A 108 7.03 -1.11 -4.24
N TYR A 109 5.70 -1.06 -4.10
CA TYR A 109 4.75 -1.54 -5.12
C TYR A 109 3.61 -0.58 -5.47
N TYR A 110 3.19 0.26 -4.54
CA TYR A 110 2.08 1.18 -4.79
C TYR A 110 2.40 2.11 -5.95
N LYS A 111 1.56 2.10 -6.98
CA LYS A 111 1.64 2.96 -8.17
C LYS A 111 2.98 2.87 -8.93
N THR A 112 3.71 1.76 -8.79
CA THR A 112 5.00 1.56 -9.50
C THR A 112 4.84 0.90 -10.87
N CYS A 113 3.66 0.33 -11.16
CA CYS A 113 3.34 -0.34 -12.41
C CYS A 113 2.00 0.15 -12.97
N MET A 114 1.86 0.13 -14.31
CA MET A 114 0.61 0.49 -14.98
C MET A 114 -0.49 -0.54 -14.74
N CYS A 115 -1.70 -0.05 -14.53
CA CYS A 115 -2.88 -0.89 -14.48
C CYS A 115 -3.16 -1.42 -15.88
N VAL A 116 -3.52 -2.70 -15.97
CA VAL A 116 -3.96 -3.34 -17.22
C VAL A 116 -5.43 -3.07 -17.54
N HIS A 117 -6.15 -2.45 -16.59
CA HIS A 117 -7.56 -2.13 -16.74
C HIS A 117 -7.73 -0.65 -17.06
N ASP A 118 -8.70 -0.35 -17.93
CA ASP A 118 -9.06 1.02 -18.25
C ASP A 118 -9.71 1.74 -17.07
N THR A 119 -9.84 3.05 -17.22
CA THR A 119 -10.63 3.89 -16.32
C THR A 119 -12.04 4.10 -16.85
N ASP A 120 -13.00 4.21 -15.93
CA ASP A 120 -14.35 4.65 -16.23
C ASP A 120 -14.41 6.16 -16.53
N ALA A 121 -15.60 6.67 -16.87
CA ALA A 121 -15.82 8.08 -17.16
C ALA A 121 -15.53 9.03 -15.99
N ARG A 122 -15.42 8.51 -14.75
CA ARG A 122 -15.04 9.28 -13.56
C ARG A 122 -13.52 9.28 -13.33
N GLY A 123 -12.75 8.56 -14.15
CA GLY A 123 -11.32 8.38 -13.98
C GLY A 123 -10.92 7.30 -12.97
N PHE A 124 -11.84 6.41 -12.57
CA PHE A 124 -11.56 5.32 -11.65
C PHE A 124 -11.33 4.01 -12.38
N CYS A 125 -10.51 3.12 -11.83
CA CYS A 125 -10.26 1.81 -12.42
C CYS A 125 -11.58 1.04 -12.61
N ALA A 126 -11.84 0.55 -13.82
CA ALA A 126 -13.07 -0.19 -14.12
C ALA A 126 -13.24 -1.46 -13.25
N LYS A 127 -12.12 -2.07 -12.82
CA LYS A 127 -12.14 -3.28 -11.97
C LYS A 127 -12.01 -3.00 -10.48
N ASN A 128 -11.11 -2.10 -10.10
CA ASN A 128 -10.72 -1.89 -8.70
C ASN A 128 -11.25 -0.56 -8.11
N GLY A 129 -11.98 0.20 -8.91
CA GLY A 129 -12.55 1.48 -8.51
C GLY A 129 -11.50 2.54 -8.12
N PRO A 130 -11.84 3.46 -7.21
CA PRO A 130 -10.98 4.59 -6.85
C PRO A 130 -9.71 4.18 -6.10
N HIS A 131 -9.69 2.98 -5.52
CA HIS A 131 -8.59 2.45 -4.70
C HIS A 131 -7.74 1.46 -5.50
N CYS A 132 -7.54 1.69 -6.79
CA CYS A 132 -6.60 0.88 -7.55
C CYS A 132 -5.17 1.21 -7.12
N ALA A 133 -4.41 0.19 -6.72
CA ALA A 133 -3.01 0.32 -6.34
C ALA A 133 -2.06 0.44 -7.54
N PHE A 134 -2.53 0.16 -8.76
CA PHE A 134 -1.78 0.34 -9.99
C PHE A 134 -2.04 1.73 -10.58
N ALA A 135 -1.07 2.26 -11.31
CA ALA A 135 -1.17 3.58 -11.87
C ALA A 135 -2.07 3.61 -13.12
N HIS A 136 -2.76 4.72 -13.37
CA HIS A 136 -3.58 4.94 -14.58
C HIS A 136 -3.04 6.14 -15.39
N GLY A 137 -1.87 5.93 -16.00
CA GLY A 137 -1.11 6.91 -16.78
C GLY A 137 0.22 7.32 -16.14
N ASN A 138 1.14 7.86 -16.94
CA ASN A 138 2.48 8.26 -16.49
C ASN A 138 2.45 9.30 -15.36
N HIS A 139 1.42 10.13 -15.34
CA HIS A 139 1.21 11.12 -14.28
C HIS A 139 0.80 10.49 -12.94
N ASP A 140 0.38 9.22 -12.91
CA ASP A 140 0.04 8.48 -11.69
C ASP A 140 1.12 7.47 -11.29
N LEU A 141 2.11 7.23 -12.17
CA LEU A 141 3.27 6.41 -11.83
C LEU A 141 4.18 7.09 -10.80
N ARG A 142 4.82 6.27 -10.00
CA ARG A 142 5.89 6.65 -9.08
C ARG A 142 7.04 5.63 -9.08
N PRO A 143 8.27 6.05 -8.77
CA PRO A 143 9.38 5.11 -8.63
C PRO A 143 9.19 4.21 -7.39
N PRO A 144 9.60 2.93 -7.45
CA PRO A 144 9.63 2.06 -6.29
C PRO A 144 10.67 2.54 -5.26
N VAL A 145 10.37 2.34 -3.98
CA VAL A 145 11.37 2.42 -2.91
C VAL A 145 11.89 1.01 -2.65
N TYR A 146 13.21 0.85 -2.58
CA TYR A 146 13.88 -0.42 -2.33
C TYR A 146 14.33 -0.53 -0.87
N ASP A 147 14.27 -1.74 -0.33
CA ASP A 147 14.93 -2.06 0.93
C ASP A 147 16.45 -1.99 0.77
N ILE A 148 17.18 -1.67 1.83
CA ILE A 148 18.65 -1.69 1.79
C ILE A 148 19.22 -3.04 1.34
N LYS A 149 18.53 -4.15 1.67
CA LYS A 149 18.90 -5.52 1.28
C LYS A 149 18.75 -5.82 -0.21
N GLU A 150 17.95 -5.03 -0.94
CA GLU A 150 17.75 -5.19 -2.39
C GLU A 150 18.78 -4.39 -3.22
N ILE A 151 19.53 -3.48 -2.59
CA ILE A 151 20.48 -2.57 -3.24
C ILE A 151 21.93 -3.07 -3.13
N GLN A 152 22.20 -3.97 -2.19
CA GLN A 152 23.50 -4.61 -1.98
C GLN A 152 23.61 -5.88 -2.83
#